data_AF-A0A0R2A898-F1
#
_entry.id   AF-A0A0R2A898-F1
#
_cell.length_a   1.000
_cell.length_b   1.000
_cell.length_c   1.000
_cell.angle_alpha   90.00
_cell.angle_beta   90.00
_cell.angle_gamma   90.00
#
_symmetry.space_group_name_H-M   'P 1'
#
loop_
_entity.id
_entity.type
_entity.pdbx_description
1 polymer ?
#
loop_
_entity_poly.entity_id
_entity_poly.type
_entity_poly.pdbx_seq_one_letter_code
_entity_poly.pdbx_strand_id
1 'polypeptide(L)'
;MRHPDVFDTVIAQSGVYDARFFTGDYYGDELVYHNSPVDYLWNLDDTWFLDQYRQNDYIICIGQGAWEEVADTRKLEEAFNAKQIPAWFDYWGFDVDHDWPWWRKQMPYFLTELRADGKL
;
A
#
# COMPACT_ATOMS: atom_id res chain seq x y z
N MET A 1 -1.81 -8.03 2.54
CA MET A 1 -2.37 -8.88 1.47
C MET A 1 -2.84 -10.23 2.02
N ARG A 2 -1.98 -11.13 2.49
CA ARG A 2 -2.34 -12.54 2.79
C ARG A 2 -3.45 -12.84 3.82
N HIS A 3 -3.85 -11.88 4.64
CA HIS A 3 -4.87 -12.05 5.67
C HIS A 3 -5.83 -10.84 5.70
N PRO A 4 -6.64 -10.62 4.67
CA PRO A 4 -7.55 -9.47 4.65
C PRO A 4 -8.70 -9.57 5.63
N ASP A 5 -8.94 -10.76 6.17
CA ASP A 5 -10.01 -11.08 7.11
C ASP A 5 -9.71 -10.67 8.56
N VAL A 6 -8.46 -10.29 8.87
CA VAL A 6 -8.04 -9.98 10.26
C VAL A 6 -7.91 -8.49 10.56
N PHE A 7 -8.13 -7.64 9.56
CA PHE A 7 -8.10 -6.19 9.69
C PHE A 7 -9.19 -5.59 8.81
N ASP A 8 -9.72 -4.43 9.21
CA ASP A 8 -10.64 -3.63 8.40
C ASP A 8 -9.94 -2.42 7.77
N THR A 9 -8.83 -1.96 8.34
CA THR A 9 -8.19 -0.69 7.96
C THR A 9 -6.67 -0.82 7.90
N VAL A 10 -6.05 -0.24 6.87
CA VAL A 10 -4.60 -0.15 6.69
C VAL A 10 -4.20 1.29 6.39
N ILE A 11 -3.18 1.79 7.10
CA ILE A 11 -2.45 3.01 6.74
C ILE A 11 -0.99 2.61 6.51
N ALA A 12 -0.52 2.69 5.26
CA ALA A 12 0.84 2.37 4.86
C ALA A 12 1.59 3.65 4.49
N GLN A 13 2.73 3.90 5.15
CA GLN A 13 3.54 5.11 4.98
C GLN A 13 4.87 4.74 4.34
N SER A 14 5.16 5.32 3.17
CA SER A 14 6.43 5.13 2.46
C SER A 14 6.84 3.65 2.31
N GLY A 15 5.86 2.78 2.01
CA GLY A 15 6.12 1.35 1.89
C GLY A 15 6.91 1.00 0.62
N VAL A 16 7.71 -0.06 0.71
CA VAL A 16 8.31 -0.72 -0.46
C VAL A 16 7.42 -1.90 -0.84
N TYR A 17 6.82 -1.84 -2.03
CA TYR A 17 5.77 -2.79 -2.46
C TYR A 17 6.23 -3.80 -3.51
N ASP A 18 7.48 -3.69 -3.96
CA ASP A 18 8.15 -4.66 -4.83
C ASP A 18 9.29 -5.33 -4.07
N ALA A 19 9.16 -6.62 -3.76
CA ALA A 19 10.16 -7.35 -2.98
C ALA A 19 11.51 -7.47 -3.71
N ARG A 20 11.54 -7.29 -5.04
CA ARG A 20 12.76 -7.25 -5.83
C ARG A 20 13.66 -6.07 -5.46
N PHE A 21 13.12 -5.03 -4.83
CA PHE A 21 13.93 -3.95 -4.27
C PHE A 21 15.01 -4.50 -3.31
N PHE A 22 14.67 -5.52 -2.50
CA PHE A 22 15.60 -6.12 -1.53
C PHE A 22 16.37 -7.31 -2.08
N THR A 23 15.81 -8.01 -3.07
CA THR A 23 16.30 -9.32 -3.54
C THR A 23 16.89 -9.29 -4.95
N GLY A 24 16.63 -8.25 -5.73
CA GLY A 24 17.01 -8.11 -7.14
C GLY A 24 16.05 -8.83 -8.09
N ASP A 25 15.86 -10.14 -7.90
CA ASP A 25 14.90 -10.97 -8.65
C ASP A 25 14.30 -12.03 -7.72
N TYR A 26 13.26 -12.72 -8.19
CA TYR A 26 12.62 -13.80 -7.45
C TYR A 26 13.50 -15.04 -7.32
N TYR A 27 14.35 -15.32 -8.31
CA TYR A 27 15.14 -16.57 -8.40
C TYR A 27 14.29 -17.85 -8.24
N GLY A 28 13.00 -17.80 -8.57
CA GLY A 28 12.06 -18.90 -8.37
C GLY A 28 11.62 -19.12 -6.91
N ASP A 29 11.92 -18.19 -5.99
CA ASP A 29 11.49 -18.25 -4.61
C ASP A 29 10.05 -17.71 -4.45
N GLU A 30 9.12 -18.62 -4.19
CA GLU A 30 7.71 -18.31 -3.94
C GLU A 30 7.51 -17.39 -2.73
N LEU A 31 8.39 -17.43 -1.72
CA LEU A 31 8.29 -16.56 -0.56
C LEU A 31 8.57 -15.11 -0.92
N VAL A 32 9.53 -14.85 -1.82
CA VAL A 32 9.80 -13.49 -2.31
C VAL A 32 8.59 -12.98 -3.09
N TYR A 33 8.00 -13.83 -3.94
CA TYR A 33 6.78 -13.51 -4.70
C TYR A 33 5.60 -13.18 -3.78
N HIS A 34 5.29 -14.02 -2.80
CA HIS A 34 4.17 -13.83 -1.89
C HIS A 34 4.33 -12.62 -0.94
N ASN A 35 5.55 -12.11 -0.81
CA ASN A 35 5.84 -10.89 -0.04
C ASN A 35 6.14 -9.68 -0.95
N SER A 36 5.88 -9.76 -2.25
CA SER A 36 5.83 -8.62 -3.18
C SER A 36 4.37 -8.20 -3.40
N PRO A 37 3.82 -7.21 -2.67
CA PRO A 37 2.43 -6.79 -2.82
C PRO A 37 2.00 -6.48 -4.25
N VAL A 38 2.86 -5.82 -5.04
CA VAL A 38 2.56 -5.49 -6.44
C VAL A 38 2.36 -6.77 -7.26
N ASP A 39 3.33 -7.68 -7.25
CA ASP A 39 3.26 -8.88 -8.09
C ASP A 39 2.23 -9.90 -7.59
N TYR A 40 2.04 -9.99 -6.27
CA TYR A 40 1.00 -10.85 -5.69
C TYR A 40 -0.39 -10.36 -6.08
N LEU A 41 -0.68 -9.06 -5.95
CA LEU A 41 -2.00 -8.53 -6.24
C LEU A 41 -2.32 -8.56 -7.74
N TRP A 42 -1.35 -8.29 -8.61
CA TRP A 42 -1.56 -8.33 -10.05
C TRP A 42 -2.08 -9.69 -10.55
N ASN A 43 -1.53 -10.79 -10.01
CA ASN A 43 -1.92 -12.14 -10.42
C ASN A 43 -3.01 -12.76 -9.53
N LEU A 44 -3.54 -12.02 -8.55
CA LEU A 44 -4.59 -12.53 -7.68
C LEU A 44 -5.95 -12.48 -8.39
N ASP A 45 -6.52 -13.65 -8.64
CA ASP A 45 -7.86 -13.81 -9.21
C ASP A 45 -8.84 -14.54 -8.28
N ASP A 46 -8.38 -14.93 -7.08
CA ASP A 46 -9.23 -15.56 -6.08
C ASP A 46 -10.26 -14.56 -5.55
N THR A 47 -11.53 -14.84 -5.86
CA THR A 47 -12.65 -13.96 -5.50
C THR A 47 -12.81 -13.80 -4.00
N TRP A 48 -12.48 -14.83 -3.20
CA TRP A 48 -12.60 -14.72 -1.75
C TRP A 48 -11.70 -13.59 -1.22
N PHE A 49 -10.42 -13.56 -1.65
CA PHE A 49 -9.50 -12.50 -1.25
C PHE A 49 -9.91 -11.13 -1.77
N LEU A 50 -10.27 -11.05 -3.06
CA LEU A 50 -10.65 -9.77 -3.68
C LEU A 50 -11.89 -9.17 -3.01
N ASP A 51 -12.87 -9.99 -2.64
CA ASP A 51 -14.07 -9.52 -1.96
C ASP A 51 -13.78 -9.07 -0.51
N GLN A 52 -12.83 -9.70 0.18
CA GLN A 52 -12.38 -9.19 1.48
C GLN A 52 -11.63 -7.85 1.32
N TYR A 53 -10.71 -7.74 0.36
CA TYR A 53 -10.03 -6.47 0.10
C TYR A 53 -11.02 -5.34 -0.21
N ARG A 54 -12.05 -5.59 -1.01
CA ARG A 54 -13.04 -4.54 -1.33
C ARG A 54 -13.85 -4.04 -0.14
N GLN A 55 -13.86 -4.77 0.96
CA GLN A 55 -14.57 -4.39 2.19
C GLN A 55 -13.70 -3.58 3.17
N ASN A 56 -12.38 -3.57 2.96
CA ASN A 56 -11.44 -2.92 3.85
C ASN A 56 -11.09 -1.51 3.36
N ASP A 57 -10.66 -0.68 4.30
CA ASP A 57 -10.15 0.65 4.07
C ASP A 57 -8.62 0.63 3.91
N TYR A 58 -8.14 1.13 2.78
CA TYR A 58 -6.71 1.23 2.50
C TYR A 58 -6.33 2.68 2.26
N ILE A 59 -5.34 3.15 3.02
CA ILE A 59 -4.66 4.42 2.83
C ILE A 59 -3.19 4.10 2.59
N ILE A 60 -2.70 4.46 1.40
CA ILE A 60 -1.31 4.31 1.01
C ILE A 60 -0.76 5.70 0.77
N CYS A 61 0.15 6.16 1.61
CA CYS A 61 0.74 7.48 1.48
C CYS A 61 2.26 7.39 1.27
N ILE A 62 2.78 8.30 0.45
CA ILE A 62 4.21 8.40 0.16
C ILE A 62 4.59 9.86 -0.04
N GLY A 63 5.81 10.23 0.37
CA GLY A 63 6.41 11.50 -0.04
C GLY A 63 6.89 11.49 -1.49
N GLN A 64 7.39 12.63 -1.97
CA GLN A 64 8.06 12.71 -3.28
C GLN A 64 9.44 13.39 -3.18
N GLY A 65 9.94 13.56 -1.96
CA GLY A 65 11.24 14.13 -1.64
C GLY A 65 12.36 13.09 -1.59
N ALA A 66 13.33 13.32 -0.73
CA ALA A 66 14.52 12.49 -0.62
C ALA A 66 14.18 11.06 -0.20
N TRP A 67 14.85 10.11 -0.87
CA TRP A 67 14.83 8.67 -0.57
C TRP A 67 13.49 7.96 -0.81
N GLU A 68 12.53 8.61 -1.46
CA GLU A 68 11.26 8.00 -1.83
C GLU A 68 11.32 7.33 -3.22
N GLU A 69 10.74 6.13 -3.29
CA GLU A 69 10.62 5.33 -4.53
C GLU A 69 9.16 5.27 -4.98
N VAL A 70 8.70 6.35 -5.62
CA VAL A 70 7.28 6.55 -5.98
C VAL A 70 6.78 5.52 -7.01
N ALA A 71 7.68 4.95 -7.80
CA ALA A 71 7.32 4.05 -8.90
C ALA A 71 6.55 2.81 -8.42
N ASP A 72 6.95 2.21 -7.31
CA ASP A 72 6.32 0.98 -6.81
C ASP A 72 4.95 1.25 -6.18
N THR A 73 4.79 2.41 -5.53
CA THR A 73 3.48 2.87 -5.04
C THR A 73 2.51 3.08 -6.21
N ARG A 74 2.95 3.65 -7.33
CA ARG A 74 2.12 3.81 -8.53
C ARG A 74 1.72 2.47 -9.16
N LYS A 75 2.65 1.51 -9.25
CA LYS A 75 2.32 0.16 -9.72
C LYS A 75 1.28 -0.52 -8.80
N LEU A 76 1.38 -0.30 -7.49
CA LEU A 76 0.40 -0.81 -6.55
C LEU A 76 -0.97 -0.14 -6.76
N GLU A 77 -1.01 1.18 -6.94
CA GLU A 77 -2.23 1.92 -7.27
C GLU A 77 -2.90 1.39 -8.55
N GLU A 78 -2.10 1.14 -9.59
CA GLU A 78 -2.57 0.52 -10.83
C GLU A 78 -3.18 -0.86 -10.58
N ALA A 79 -2.56 -1.69 -9.75
CA ALA A 79 -3.08 -3.02 -9.39
C ALA A 79 -4.42 -2.93 -8.62
N PHE A 80 -4.52 -2.02 -7.64
CA PHE A 80 -5.75 -1.77 -6.90
C PHE A 80 -6.88 -1.32 -7.84
N ASN A 81 -6.60 -0.38 -8.73
CA ASN A 81 -7.54 0.11 -9.73
C ASN A 81 -7.98 -1.00 -10.69
N ALA A 82 -7.05 -1.79 -11.22
CA ALA A 82 -7.34 -2.90 -12.12
C ALA A 82 -8.21 -3.98 -11.47
N LYS A 83 -8.04 -4.21 -10.16
CA LYS A 83 -8.83 -5.18 -9.38
C LYS A 83 -10.08 -4.58 -8.73
N GLN A 84 -10.34 -3.30 -8.97
CA GLN A 84 -11.48 -2.55 -8.40
C GLN A 84 -11.51 -2.60 -6.86
N ILE A 85 -10.35 -2.45 -6.23
CA ILE A 85 -10.21 -2.37 -4.77
C ILE A 85 -10.17 -0.89 -4.40
N PRO A 86 -11.15 -0.37 -3.64
CA PRO A 86 -11.15 1.02 -3.19
C PRO A 86 -9.95 1.28 -2.27
N ALA A 87 -9.20 2.35 -2.54
CA ALA A 87 -8.09 2.77 -1.71
C ALA A 87 -7.81 4.27 -1.93
N TRP A 88 -7.26 4.91 -0.91
CA TRP A 88 -6.73 6.26 -0.99
C TRP A 88 -5.21 6.20 -1.17
N PHE A 89 -4.75 6.48 -2.39
CA PHE A 89 -3.34 6.71 -2.67
C PHE A 89 -3.05 8.21 -2.56
N ASP A 90 -2.21 8.60 -1.60
CA ASP A 90 -1.89 9.99 -1.31
C ASP A 90 -0.40 10.29 -1.51
N TYR A 91 -0.11 11.11 -2.52
CA TYR A 91 1.25 11.50 -2.90
C TYR A 91 1.55 12.89 -2.36
N TRP A 92 2.26 12.92 -1.24
CA TRP A 92 2.63 14.17 -0.57
C TRP A 92 3.75 14.88 -1.33
N GLY A 93 3.90 16.19 -1.11
CA GLY A 93 4.75 17.06 -1.91
C GLY A 93 6.22 16.63 -2.06
N PHE A 94 6.93 17.27 -2.98
CA PHE A 94 8.36 17.03 -3.23
C PHE A 94 9.27 17.46 -2.06
N ASP A 95 8.72 18.11 -1.04
CA ASP A 95 9.38 18.45 0.22
C ASP A 95 9.19 17.36 1.30
N VAL A 96 8.48 16.28 1.00
CA VAL A 96 8.17 15.18 1.93
C VAL A 96 9.09 14.00 1.66
N ASP A 97 9.99 13.74 2.61
CA ASP A 97 11.03 12.70 2.53
C ASP A 97 10.60 11.39 3.19
N HIS A 98 11.30 10.30 2.87
CA HIS A 98 11.15 8.98 3.47
C HIS A 98 11.72 8.95 4.91
N ASP A 99 11.11 9.68 5.84
CA ASP A 99 11.59 9.73 7.22
C ASP A 99 10.48 10.04 8.25
N TRP A 100 10.75 9.67 9.50
CA TRP A 100 9.82 9.74 10.62
C TRP A 100 9.22 11.14 10.90
N PRO A 101 9.87 12.29 10.64
CA PRO A 101 9.24 13.60 10.85
C PRO A 101 8.00 13.80 9.97
N TRP A 102 7.99 13.20 8.78
CA TRP A 102 6.87 13.23 7.85
C TRP A 102 5.80 12.21 8.22
N TRP A 103 6.20 10.99 8.57
CA TRP A 103 5.26 9.96 9.03
C TRP A 103 4.46 10.40 10.26
N ARG A 104 5.11 11.14 11.18
CA ARG A 104 4.46 11.73 12.37
C ARG A 104 3.40 12.77 12.05
N LYS A 105 3.45 13.42 10.88
CA LYS A 105 2.43 14.37 10.40
C LYS A 105 1.30 13.63 9.67
N GLN A 106 1.64 12.67 8.82
CA GLN A 106 0.70 11.87 8.03
C GLN A 106 -0.24 11.03 8.90
N MET A 107 0.27 10.33 9.91
CA MET A 107 -0.54 9.43 10.73
C MET A 107 -1.74 10.13 11.42
N PRO A 108 -1.56 11.23 12.19
CA PRO A 108 -2.70 11.91 12.80
C PRO A 108 -3.63 12.57 11.77
N TYR A 109 -3.13 12.96 10.60
CA TYR A 109 -3.96 13.44 9.51
C TYR A 109 -4.94 12.35 9.04
N PHE A 110 -4.46 11.18 8.65
CA PHE A 110 -5.32 10.09 8.19
C PHE A 110 -6.26 9.55 9.26
N LEU A 111 -5.83 9.47 10.52
CA LEU A 111 -6.71 9.09 11.63
C LEU A 111 -7.84 10.12 11.85
N THR A 112 -7.59 11.40 11.57
CA THR A 112 -8.61 12.45 11.66
C THR A 112 -9.65 12.31 10.54
N GLU A 113 -9.21 12.04 9.31
CA GLU A 113 -10.09 11.82 8.16
C GLU A 113 -10.95 10.55 8.35
N LEU A 114 -10.35 9.44 8.77
CA LEU A 114 -11.08 8.21 9.08
C LEU A 114 -12.14 8.41 10.17
N ARG A 115 -11.83 9.20 11.21
CA ARG A 115 -12.83 9.56 12.24
C ARG A 115 -13.96 10.43 11.65
N ALA A 116 -13.62 11.38 10.79
CA ALA A 116 -14.63 12.24 10.15
C ALA A 116 -15.59 11.43 9.25
N ASP A 117 -15.09 10.37 8.63
CA ASP A 117 -15.85 9.42 7.82
C ASP A 117 -16.61 8.37 8.66
N GLY A 118 -16.45 8.35 9.98
CA GLY A 118 -17.10 7.39 10.88
C GLY A 118 -16.51 5.97 10.82
N LYS A 119 -15.26 5.84 10.37
CA LYS A 119 -14.50 4.57 10.26
C LYS A 119 -13.61 4.30 11.48
N LEU A 120 -13.53 5.24 12.42
CA LEU A 120 -12.81 5.16 13.70
C LEU A 120 -13.60 5.81 14.84
#